data_AF-A0A8T5EX77-F1
#
_entry.id   AF-A0A8T5EX77-F1
#
_cell.length_a   1.000
_cell.length_b   1.000
_cell.length_c   1.000
_cell.angle_alpha   90.00
_cell.angle_beta   90.00
_cell.angle_gamma   90.00
#
_symmetry.space_group_name_H-M   'P 1'
#
loop_
_entity.id
_entity.type
_entity.pdbx_description
1 polymer ?
#
loop_
_entity_poly.entity_id
_entity_poly.type
_entity_poly.pdbx_seq_one_letter_code
_entity_poly.pdbx_strand_id
1 'polypeptide(L)'
;MVNMYKEFDKLKGNRYFLPISMVLVVVVVGFIVGPSITGFTVFSNNLNDCKDNLDTCSENVGALTEQKAALDANLVTTHATLSELNTEITRLKDQSQLDKDNWQSDYDDLAAKFNRIVDDAGTNKCCKMQYDNADINSFNIEGDRIDCATDGTFSIEC
;
A
#
# COMPACT_ATOMS: atom_id res chain seq x y z
N MET A 1 28.36 30.28 -79.18
CA MET A 1 27.63 31.26 -78.34
C MET A 1 28.04 32.71 -78.65
N VAL A 2 28.09 33.13 -79.93
CA VAL A 2 28.57 34.49 -80.32
C VAL A 2 27.49 35.32 -81.02
N ASN A 3 26.33 34.73 -81.33
CA ASN A 3 25.27 35.42 -82.10
C ASN A 3 24.11 36.00 -81.25
N MET A 4 24.13 35.88 -79.93
CA MET A 4 23.09 36.47 -79.06
C MET A 4 23.38 37.93 -78.68
N TYR A 5 24.61 38.42 -78.80
CA TYR A 5 24.97 39.77 -78.36
C TYR A 5 24.56 40.88 -79.33
N LYS A 6 24.39 40.59 -80.63
CA LYS A 6 24.05 41.61 -81.64
C LYS A 6 22.59 42.07 -81.61
N GLU A 7 21.68 41.33 -80.98
CA GLU A 7 20.27 41.77 -80.84
C GLU A 7 20.06 42.76 -79.69
N PHE A 8 20.95 42.81 -78.70
CA PHE A 8 20.77 43.69 -77.53
C PHE A 8 21.03 45.17 -77.82
N ASP A 9 21.84 45.52 -78.84
CA ASP A 9 22.13 46.92 -79.15
C ASP A 9 20.96 47.67 -79.82
N LYS A 10 19.96 46.96 -80.36
CA LYS A 10 18.74 47.59 -80.91
C LYS A 10 17.75 48.06 -79.83
N LEU A 11 17.90 47.63 -78.58
CA LEU A 11 16.98 47.98 -77.49
C LEU A 11 17.37 49.24 -76.72
N LYS A 12 18.55 49.82 -76.95
CA LYS A 12 19.07 50.99 -76.22
C LYS A 12 18.39 52.32 -76.57
N GLY A 13 17.64 52.41 -77.67
CA GLY A 13 16.96 53.63 -78.10
C GLY A 13 15.55 53.84 -77.54
N ASN A 14 15.01 52.87 -76.79
CA ASN A 14 13.62 52.92 -76.34
C ASN A 14 13.53 53.46 -74.90
N ARG A 15 12.85 54.60 -74.70
CA ARG A 15 12.67 55.29 -73.41
C ARG A 15 12.05 54.43 -72.29
N TYR A 16 11.61 53.21 -72.59
CA TYR A 16 11.00 52.26 -71.66
C TYR A 16 11.97 51.20 -71.10
N PHE A 17 13.23 51.14 -71.54
CA PHE A 17 14.18 50.09 -71.10
C PHE A 17 14.57 50.22 -69.61
N LEU A 18 14.71 51.45 -69.11
CA LEU A 18 15.02 51.75 -67.71
C LEU A 18 13.93 51.28 -66.72
N PRO A 19 12.64 51.63 -66.89
CA PRO A 19 11.60 51.15 -65.98
C PRO A 19 11.38 49.64 -66.08
N ILE A 20 11.52 49.03 -67.27
CA ILE A 20 11.36 47.57 -67.44
C ILE A 20 12.45 46.81 -66.68
N SER A 21 13.71 47.25 -66.77
CA SER A 21 14.83 46.67 -66.02
C SER A 21 14.60 46.72 -64.50
N MET A 22 14.12 47.86 -63.98
CA MET A 22 13.86 48.03 -62.55
C MET A 22 12.74 47.11 -62.05
N VAL A 23 11.66 46.96 -62.82
CA VAL A 23 10.57 46.02 -62.52
C VAL A 23 11.10 44.59 -62.49
N LEU A 24 11.96 44.22 -63.44
CA LEU A 24 12.54 42.88 -63.52
C LEU A 24 13.43 42.56 -62.31
N VAL A 25 14.24 43.53 -61.84
CA VAL A 25 15.04 43.39 -60.63
C VAL A 25 14.15 43.22 -59.39
N VAL A 26 13.09 44.01 -59.26
CA VAL A 26 12.14 43.89 -58.14
C VAL A 26 11.43 42.53 -58.15
N VAL A 27 11.07 42.02 -59.33
CA VAL A 27 10.47 40.68 -59.48
C VAL A 27 11.48 39.58 -59.09
N VAL A 28 12.73 39.66 -59.56
CA VAL A 28 13.77 38.67 -59.25
C VAL A 28 14.11 38.67 -57.76
N VAL A 29 14.27 39.85 -57.15
CA VAL A 29 14.53 39.96 -55.70
C VAL A 29 13.33 39.47 -54.89
N GLY A 30 12.10 39.81 -55.30
CA GLY A 30 10.87 39.32 -54.65
C GLY A 30 10.74 37.79 -54.70
N PHE A 31 11.06 37.17 -55.84
CA PHE A 31 10.99 35.71 -56.02
C PHE A 31 12.08 34.94 -55.27
N ILE A 32 13.28 35.51 -55.09
CA ILE A 32 14.38 34.82 -54.39
C ILE A 32 14.29 35.03 -52.87
N VAL A 33 13.94 36.23 -52.43
CA VAL A 33 13.92 36.60 -51.01
C VAL A 33 12.61 36.15 -50.32
N GLY A 34 11.48 36.19 -51.02
CA GLY A 34 10.17 35.80 -50.47
C GLY A 34 10.13 34.38 -49.89
N PRO A 35 10.53 33.33 -50.65
CA PRO A 35 10.53 31.94 -50.15
C PRO A 35 11.52 31.72 -49.00
N SER A 36 12.64 32.44 -49.01
CA SER A 36 13.71 32.32 -48.02
C SER A 36 13.28 32.83 -46.63
N ILE A 37 12.52 33.93 -46.59
CA ILE A 37 11.99 34.49 -45.33
C ILE A 37 10.88 33.60 -44.74
N THR A 38 10.01 33.04 -45.59
CA THR A 38 8.95 32.12 -45.15
C THR A 38 9.52 30.80 -44.63
N GLY A 39 10.61 30.28 -45.20
CA GLY A 39 11.27 29.07 -44.70
C GLY A 39 11.89 29.27 -43.32
N PHE A 40 12.53 30.43 -43.08
CA PHE A 40 13.15 30.74 -41.79
C PHE A 40 12.13 30.94 -40.67
N THR A 41 10.99 31.58 -40.96
CA THR A 41 9.92 31.78 -39.96
C THR A 41 9.26 30.48 -39.55
N VAL A 42 8.98 29.57 -40.50
CA VAL A 42 8.47 28.22 -40.18
C VAL A 42 9.48 27.43 -39.35
N PHE A 43 10.77 27.49 -39.69
CA PHE A 43 11.82 26.84 -38.91
C PHE A 43 11.93 27.40 -37.48
N SER A 44 11.89 28.72 -37.33
CA SER A 44 11.92 29.39 -36.03
C SER A 44 10.72 29.04 -35.16
N ASN A 45 9.52 28.95 -35.73
CA ASN A 45 8.32 28.56 -34.99
C ASN A 45 8.42 27.11 -34.51
N ASN A 46 8.86 26.18 -35.38
CA ASN A 46 9.05 24.78 -34.99
C ASN A 46 10.11 24.59 -33.90
N LEU A 47 11.15 25.44 -33.86
CA LEU A 47 12.15 25.43 -32.78
C LEU A 47 11.56 25.90 -31.44
N ASN A 48 10.70 26.91 -31.47
CA ASN A 48 10.01 27.38 -30.27
C ASN A 48 9.04 26.32 -29.75
N ASP A 49 8.27 25.67 -30.63
CA ASP A 49 7.38 24.57 -30.22
C ASP A 49 8.18 23.39 -29.64
N CYS A 50 9.35 23.08 -30.21
CA CYS A 50 10.25 22.06 -29.68
C CYS A 50 10.79 22.44 -28.29
N LYS A 51 11.18 23.71 -28.11
CA LYS A 51 11.62 24.25 -26.83
C LYS A 51 10.53 24.16 -25.77
N ASP A 52 9.32 24.60 -26.08
CA ASP A 52 8.19 24.60 -25.14
C ASP A 52 7.80 23.17 -24.74
N ASN A 53 7.83 22.23 -25.70
CA ASN A 53 7.62 20.82 -25.42
C ASN A 53 8.73 20.22 -24.53
N LEU A 54 9.98 20.63 -24.73
CA LEU A 54 11.11 20.18 -23.92
C LEU A 54 11.03 20.75 -22.50
N ASP A 55 10.68 22.02 -22.35
CA ASP A 55 10.52 22.68 -21.05
C ASP A 55 9.36 22.01 -20.28
N THR A 56 8.23 21.76 -20.95
CA THR A 56 7.10 20.99 -20.39
C THR A 56 7.50 19.57 -19.97
N CYS A 57 8.31 18.89 -20.80
CA CYS A 57 8.81 17.56 -20.48
C CYS A 57 9.71 17.59 -19.23
N SER A 58 10.60 18.59 -19.13
CA SER A 58 11.47 18.81 -17.99
C SER A 58 10.69 19.04 -16.70
N GLU A 59 9.66 19.89 -16.73
CA GLU A 59 8.77 20.13 -15.58
C GLU A 59 8.04 18.86 -15.14
N ASN A 60 7.50 18.09 -16.10
CA ASN A 60 6.83 16.82 -15.81
C ASN A 60 7.78 15.78 -15.19
N VAL A 61 9.01 15.68 -15.67
CA VAL A 61 10.04 14.79 -15.10
C VAL A 61 10.41 15.24 -13.68
N GLY A 62 10.50 16.55 -13.45
CA GLY A 62 10.72 17.12 -12.11
C GLY A 62 9.60 16.73 -11.15
N ALA A 63 8.35 17.00 -11.51
CA ALA A 63 7.17 16.66 -10.71
C ALA A 63 7.08 15.16 -10.43
N LEU A 64 7.36 14.31 -11.43
CA LEU A 64 7.36 12.86 -11.26
C LEU A 64 8.46 12.38 -10.30
N THR A 65 9.62 13.03 -10.34
CA THR A 65 10.75 12.73 -9.43
C THR A 65 10.40 13.09 -7.99
N GLU A 66 9.75 14.24 -7.77
CA GLU A 66 9.26 14.64 -6.44
C GLU A 66 8.17 13.70 -5.92
N GLN A 67 7.21 13.32 -6.77
CA GLN A 67 6.18 12.34 -6.41
C GLN A 67 6.79 10.98 -6.03
N LYS A 68 7.79 10.53 -6.77
CA LYS A 68 8.51 9.29 -6.44
C LYS A 68 9.20 9.39 -5.07
N ALA A 69 9.91 10.48 -4.80
CA ALA A 69 10.57 10.66 -3.50
C ALA A 69 9.57 10.69 -2.33
N ALA A 70 8.41 11.35 -2.51
CA ALA A 70 7.35 11.36 -1.51
C ALA A 70 6.74 9.96 -1.29
N LEU A 71 6.53 9.20 -2.38
CA LEU A 71 6.02 7.83 -2.30
C LEU A 71 7.00 6.90 -1.59
N ASP A 72 8.29 6.99 -1.91
CA ASP A 72 9.35 6.20 -1.25
C ASP A 72 9.41 6.51 0.25
N ALA A 73 9.31 7.78 0.66
CA ALA A 73 9.24 8.17 2.06
C ALA A 73 8.01 7.56 2.78
N ASN A 74 6.83 7.66 2.15
CA ASN A 74 5.60 7.08 2.70
C ASN A 74 5.68 5.55 2.83
N LEU A 75 6.33 4.87 1.88
CA LEU A 75 6.53 3.43 1.91
C LEU A 75 7.40 3.02 3.10
N VAL A 76 8.50 3.75 3.34
CA VAL A 76 9.38 3.51 4.51
C VAL A 76 8.62 3.70 5.83
N THR A 77 7.86 4.79 5.96
CA THR A 77 7.04 5.02 7.16
C THR A 77 6.00 3.92 7.37
N THR A 78 5.29 3.53 6.31
CA THR A 78 4.29 2.47 6.37
C THR A 78 4.92 1.14 6.77
N HIS A 79 6.10 0.82 6.25
CA HIS A 79 6.82 -0.40 6.61
C HIS A 79 7.26 -0.40 8.08
N ALA A 80 7.73 0.73 8.61
CA ALA A 80 8.08 0.87 10.01
C ALA A 80 6.87 0.65 10.93
N THR A 81 5.73 1.28 10.60
CA THR A 81 4.47 1.09 11.34
C THR A 81 3.97 -0.36 11.28
N LEU A 82 4.10 -1.02 10.13
CA LEU A 82 3.70 -2.42 9.99
C LEU A 82 4.59 -3.36 10.82
N SER A 83 5.89 -3.08 10.91
CA SER A 83 6.82 -3.81 11.77
C SER A 83 6.48 -3.66 13.26
N GLU A 84 6.16 -2.44 13.69
CA GLU A 84 5.73 -2.16 15.07
C GLU A 84 4.42 -2.88 15.42
N LEU A 85 3.41 -2.80 14.55
CA LEU A 85 2.14 -3.50 14.73
C LEU A 85 2.31 -5.01 14.80
N ASN A 86 3.18 -5.59 13.97
CA ASN A 86 3.46 -7.04 14.02
C ASN A 86 4.14 -7.45 15.33
N THR A 87 5.01 -6.61 15.87
CA THR A 87 5.66 -6.85 17.17
C THR A 87 4.63 -6.82 18.30
N GLU A 88 3.73 -5.83 18.29
CA GLU A 88 2.67 -5.70 19.29
C GLU A 88 1.65 -6.85 19.23
N ILE A 89 1.26 -7.28 18.02
CA ILE A 89 0.39 -8.45 17.84
C ILE A 89 1.03 -9.70 18.46
N THR A 90 2.34 -9.89 18.26
CA THR A 90 3.06 -11.03 18.82
C THR A 90 3.07 -10.96 20.34
N ARG A 91 3.39 -9.80 20.91
CA ARG A 91 3.40 -9.56 22.35
C ARG A 91 2.03 -9.84 23.00
N LEU A 92 0.95 -9.34 22.39
CA LEU A 92 -0.42 -9.56 22.89
C LEU A 92 -0.84 -11.02 22.80
N LYS A 93 -0.43 -11.73 21.74
CA LYS A 93 -0.69 -13.16 21.59
C LYS A 93 0.01 -13.97 22.67
N ASP A 94 1.28 -13.68 22.95
CA ASP A 94 2.04 -14.36 24.00
C ASP A 94 1.46 -14.09 25.38
N GLN A 95 1.04 -12.84 25.65
CA GLN A 95 0.38 -12.47 26.89
C GLN A 95 -0.96 -13.21 27.06
N SER A 96 -1.80 -13.26 26.02
CA SER A 96 -3.07 -13.98 26.06
C SER A 96 -2.89 -15.48 26.29
N GLN A 97 -1.80 -16.06 25.77
CA GLN A 97 -1.49 -17.47 25.99
C GLN A 97 -1.04 -17.72 27.44
N LEU A 98 -0.17 -16.86 27.97
CA LEU A 98 0.24 -16.91 29.38
C LEU A 98 -0.97 -16.79 30.32
N ASP A 99 -1.85 -15.83 30.06
CA ASP A 99 -3.05 -15.63 30.86
C ASP A 99 -3.92 -16.89 30.83
N LYS A 100 -4.15 -17.46 29.64
CA LYS A 100 -4.92 -18.71 29.50
C LYS A 100 -4.30 -19.85 30.31
N ASP A 101 -2.98 -20.02 30.26
CA ASP A 101 -2.29 -21.08 30.98
C ASP A 101 -2.38 -20.88 32.51
N ASN A 102 -2.30 -19.62 32.98
CA ASN A 102 -2.52 -19.27 34.38
C ASN A 102 -3.96 -19.57 34.83
N TRP A 103 -4.96 -19.15 34.06
CA TRP A 103 -6.37 -19.42 34.37
C TRP A 103 -6.67 -20.92 34.43
N GLN A 104 -6.07 -21.71 33.54
CA GLN A 104 -6.21 -23.17 33.55
C GLN A 104 -5.58 -23.77 34.81
N SER A 105 -4.37 -23.32 35.18
CA SER A 105 -3.70 -23.78 36.40
C SER A 105 -4.51 -23.45 37.65
N ASP A 106 -5.05 -22.23 37.75
CA ASP A 106 -5.87 -21.80 38.89
C ASP A 106 -7.18 -22.61 38.96
N TYR A 107 -7.80 -22.89 37.81
CA TYR A 107 -8.98 -23.73 37.73
C TYR A 107 -8.69 -25.17 38.21
N ASP A 108 -7.59 -25.77 37.76
CA ASP A 108 -7.20 -27.12 38.14
C ASP A 108 -6.88 -27.22 39.65
N ASP A 109 -6.19 -26.22 40.22
CA ASP A 109 -5.94 -26.13 41.67
C ASP A 109 -7.23 -25.98 42.48
N LEU A 110 -8.15 -25.13 42.01
CA LEU A 110 -9.44 -24.94 42.67
C LEU A 110 -10.29 -26.22 42.61
N ALA A 111 -10.33 -26.90 41.47
CA ALA A 111 -11.04 -28.17 41.30
C ALA A 111 -10.44 -29.25 42.22
N ALA A 112 -9.11 -29.35 42.33
CA ALA A 112 -8.45 -30.28 43.22
C ALA A 112 -8.79 -30.00 44.70
N LYS A 113 -8.78 -28.73 45.12
CA LYS A 113 -9.18 -28.32 46.48
C LYS A 113 -10.64 -28.63 46.76
N PHE A 114 -11.53 -28.35 45.81
CA PHE A 114 -12.95 -28.66 45.93
C PHE A 114 -13.20 -30.16 46.09
N ASN A 115 -12.58 -30.98 45.23
CA ASN A 115 -12.69 -32.43 45.30
C ASN A 115 -12.22 -32.98 46.65
N ARG A 116 -11.12 -32.45 47.22
CA ARG A 116 -10.66 -32.83 48.55
C ARG A 116 -11.66 -32.49 49.65
N ILE A 117 -12.23 -31.27 49.64
CA ILE A 117 -13.23 -30.85 50.64
C ILE A 117 -14.48 -31.74 50.56
N VAL A 118 -14.93 -32.03 49.35
CA VAL A 118 -16.06 -32.90 49.08
C VAL A 118 -15.81 -34.31 49.60
N ASP A 119 -14.63 -34.86 49.32
CA ASP A 119 -14.22 -36.19 49.78
C ASP A 119 -14.15 -36.27 51.31
N ASP A 120 -13.51 -35.29 51.95
CA ASP A 120 -13.43 -35.18 53.41
C ASP A 120 -14.82 -35.04 54.06
N ALA A 121 -15.69 -34.19 53.49
CA ALA A 121 -17.04 -33.97 53.99
C ALA A 121 -17.95 -35.19 53.76
N GLY A 122 -17.84 -35.82 52.59
CA GLY A 122 -18.58 -37.01 52.20
C GLY A 122 -18.24 -38.19 53.08
N THR A 123 -16.94 -38.46 53.23
CA THR A 123 -16.42 -39.49 54.14
C THR A 123 -16.89 -39.24 55.57
N ASN A 124 -16.66 -38.05 56.14
CA ASN A 124 -17.06 -37.77 57.53
C ASN A 124 -18.58 -37.90 57.77
N LYS A 125 -19.41 -37.47 56.81
CA LYS A 125 -20.87 -37.60 56.91
C LYS A 125 -21.32 -39.06 56.76
N CYS A 126 -20.85 -39.75 55.73
CA CYS A 126 -21.33 -41.08 55.38
C CYS A 126 -20.72 -42.18 56.25
N CYS A 127 -19.50 -42.02 56.77
CA CYS A 127 -18.96 -42.94 57.78
C CYS A 127 -19.82 -43.00 59.04
N LYS A 128 -20.38 -41.87 59.46
CA LYS A 128 -21.32 -41.85 60.59
C LYS A 128 -22.59 -42.63 60.27
N MET A 129 -23.12 -42.51 59.05
CA MET A 129 -24.28 -43.30 58.64
C MET A 129 -23.95 -44.78 58.44
N GLN A 130 -22.73 -45.11 58.00
CA GLN A 130 -22.29 -46.49 57.83
C GLN A 130 -22.23 -47.26 59.16
N TYR A 131 -21.92 -46.56 60.26
CA TYR A 131 -22.00 -47.14 61.60
C TYR A 131 -23.43 -47.64 61.94
N ASP A 132 -24.45 -46.90 61.51
CA ASP A 132 -25.86 -47.27 61.71
C ASP A 132 -26.36 -48.24 60.64
N ASN A 133 -25.82 -48.17 59.42
CA ASN A 133 -26.16 -49.03 58.28
C ASN A 133 -24.90 -49.43 57.49
N ALA A 134 -24.40 -50.63 57.74
CA ALA A 134 -23.15 -51.14 57.15
C ALA A 134 -23.19 -51.27 55.62
N ASP A 135 -24.37 -51.28 54.99
CA ASP A 135 -24.50 -51.40 53.54
C ASP A 135 -24.07 -50.12 52.80
N ILE A 136 -24.04 -48.97 53.49
CA ILE A 136 -23.60 -47.69 52.92
C ILE A 136 -22.08 -47.72 52.72
N ASN A 137 -21.62 -47.60 51.49
CA ASN A 137 -20.19 -47.70 51.13
C ASN A 137 -19.75 -46.63 50.11
N SER A 138 -20.62 -45.66 49.81
CA SER A 138 -20.37 -44.63 48.80
C SER A 138 -21.30 -43.42 48.99
N PHE A 139 -21.07 -42.35 48.23
CA PHE A 139 -21.96 -41.19 48.19
C PHE A 139 -22.05 -40.57 46.80
N ASN A 140 -23.14 -39.82 46.59
CA ASN A 140 -23.38 -38.96 45.44
C ASN A 140 -23.44 -37.50 45.87
N ILE A 141 -23.17 -36.60 44.92
CA ILE A 141 -23.33 -35.17 45.10
C ILE A 141 -24.44 -34.72 44.16
N GLU A 142 -25.57 -34.31 44.73
CA GLU A 142 -26.71 -33.82 43.99
C GLU A 142 -26.93 -32.35 44.34
N GLY A 143 -26.56 -31.46 43.42
CA GLY A 143 -26.61 -30.02 43.65
C GLY A 143 -25.67 -29.59 44.78
N ASP A 144 -26.24 -29.14 45.90
CA ASP A 144 -25.52 -28.67 47.09
C ASP A 144 -25.51 -29.70 48.24
N ARG A 145 -25.89 -30.96 47.97
CA ARG A 145 -26.05 -32.00 49.00
C ARG A 145 -25.21 -33.23 48.71
N ILE A 146 -24.75 -33.84 49.80
CA ILE A 146 -24.08 -35.15 49.82
C ILE A 146 -25.11 -36.18 50.27
N ASP A 147 -25.39 -37.17 49.44
CA ASP A 147 -26.30 -38.27 49.74
C ASP A 147 -25.54 -39.59 49.81
N CYS A 148 -25.58 -40.23 50.98
CA CYS A 148 -24.90 -41.49 51.23
C CYS A 148 -25.71 -42.64 50.61
N ALA A 149 -25.05 -43.49 49.84
CA ALA A 149 -25.65 -44.55 49.06
C ALA A 149 -24.84 -45.86 49.15
N THR A 150 -25.40 -46.93 48.59
CA THR A 150 -24.74 -48.23 48.47
C THR A 150 -24.04 -48.41 47.11
N ASP A 151 -24.28 -47.48 46.17
CA ASP A 151 -23.78 -47.47 44.79
C ASP A 151 -23.57 -46.04 44.23
N GLY A 152 -22.92 -45.20 45.02
CA GLY A 152 -22.56 -43.83 44.67
C GLY A 152 -21.32 -43.70 43.77
N THR A 153 -21.14 -42.48 43.26
CA THR A 153 -20.03 -42.08 42.38
C THR A 153 -18.68 -42.07 43.12
N PHE A 154 -18.71 -41.72 44.41
CA PHE A 154 -17.52 -41.65 45.26
C PHE A 154 -17.59 -42.76 46.31
N SER A 155 -16.59 -43.62 46.35
CA SER A 155 -16.46 -44.64 47.39
C SER A 155 -16.08 -43.99 48.72
N ILE A 156 -16.59 -44.50 49.84
CA ILE A 156 -16.08 -44.13 51.17
C ILE A 156 -15.25 -45.27 51.74
N GLU A 157 -14.20 -44.90 52.46
CA GLU A 157 -13.46 -45.82 53.32
C GLU A 157 -13.43 -45.22 54.73
N CYS A 158 -14.07 -45.93 55.64
CA CYS A 158 -14.23 -45.64 57.05
C CYS A 158 -13.55 -46.77 57.82
#